data_AF-X1PV71-F1
#
_entry.id   AF-X1PV71-F1
#
_cell.length_a   1.000
_cell.length_b   1.000
_cell.length_c   1.000
_cell.angle_alpha   90.00
_cell.angle_beta   90.00
_cell.angle_gamma   90.00
#
_symmetry.space_group_name_H-M   'P 1'
#
loop_
_entity.id
_entity.type
_entity.pdbx_description
1 polymer ?
#
loop_
_entity_poly.entity_id
_entity_poly.type
_entity_poly.pdbx_seq_one_letter_code
_entity_poly.pdbx_strand_id
1 'polypeptide(L)'
;MSNHLKIEEAICSHPVAKFPYYHVKIKIRNDSSSDYFIDKLKINNRGTRNYLIFNAESFVYEPRVDANSVSWIIARGDWAVNDGFAVNMELISEDAKEKETLAYNGRTPGCGGYWNKDWKYYFSVILTERDGIERKNEPVHISASVYDDRINDPVKEIRVVCVDAVSGKQEEIPSQVNSVSEP
;
A
#
# COMPACT_ATOMS: atom_id res chain seq x y z
N MET A 1 -24.58 3.04 22.24
CA MET A 1 -24.21 3.53 20.90
C MET A 1 -24.06 2.29 20.05
N SER A 2 -24.90 2.10 19.05
CA SER A 2 -24.69 1.01 18.09
C SER A 2 -23.54 1.44 17.20
N ASN A 3 -22.45 0.68 17.18
CA ASN A 3 -21.36 0.92 16.22
C ASN A 3 -21.87 0.55 14.83
N HIS A 4 -22.33 1.55 14.08
CA HIS A 4 -22.78 1.38 12.70
C HIS A 4 -21.60 1.28 11.71
N LEU A 5 -20.39 1.61 12.15
CA LEU A 5 -19.17 1.45 11.39
C LEU A 5 -18.28 0.36 11.99
N LYS A 6 -17.69 -0.46 11.12
CA LYS A 6 -16.77 -1.53 11.54
C LYS A 6 -15.73 -1.82 10.47
N ILE A 7 -14.47 -1.95 10.88
CA ILE A 7 -13.45 -2.64 10.08
C ILE A 7 -13.74 -4.15 10.18
N GLU A 8 -14.25 -4.75 9.11
CA GLU A 8 -14.51 -6.19 9.08
C GLU A 8 -13.23 -7.00 8.99
N GLU A 9 -12.28 -6.48 8.21
CA GLU A 9 -11.05 -7.16 7.86
C GLU A 9 -9.99 -6.15 7.47
N ALA A 10 -8.73 -6.47 7.77
CA ALA A 10 -7.60 -5.85 7.12
C ALA A 10 -6.58 -6.92 6.73
N ILE A 11 -6.06 -6.84 5.51
CA ILE A 11 -5.10 -7.80 4.96
C ILE A 11 -3.88 -7.05 4.45
N CYS A 12 -2.72 -7.34 5.01
CA CYS A 12 -1.45 -6.86 4.47
C CYS A 12 -1.14 -7.60 3.16
N SER A 13 -0.65 -6.87 2.16
CA SER A 13 -0.37 -7.36 0.83
C SER A 13 0.96 -6.81 0.33
N HIS A 14 1.57 -7.55 -0.59
CA HIS A 14 2.79 -7.17 -1.29
C HIS A 14 2.46 -6.37 -2.57
N PRO A 15 3.46 -5.72 -3.19
CA PRO A 15 3.31 -5.09 -4.49
C PRO A 15 2.70 -6.02 -5.54
N VAL A 16 1.77 -5.48 -6.32
CA VAL A 16 1.15 -6.09 -7.51
C VAL A 16 0.97 -5.02 -8.58
N ALA A 17 0.72 -5.39 -9.84
CA ALA A 17 0.60 -4.44 -10.94
C ALA A 17 -0.43 -3.31 -10.67
N LYS A 18 -1.58 -3.65 -10.08
CA LYS A 18 -2.61 -2.64 -9.74
C LYS A 18 -2.18 -1.70 -8.60
N PHE A 19 -1.39 -2.21 -7.65
CA PHE A 19 -0.94 -1.49 -6.45
C PHE A 19 0.55 -1.77 -6.24
N PRO A 20 1.45 -1.03 -6.94
CA PRO A 20 2.88 -1.34 -6.99
C PRO A 20 3.60 -0.85 -5.72
N TYR A 21 3.07 -1.16 -4.55
CA TYR A 21 3.62 -0.80 -3.25
C TYR A 21 3.09 -1.76 -2.18
N TYR A 22 3.81 -1.90 -1.07
CA TYR A 22 3.31 -2.62 0.09
C TYR A 22 2.08 -1.89 0.65
N HIS A 23 0.99 -2.61 0.80
CA HIS A 23 -0.30 -2.02 1.15
C HIS A 23 -1.11 -2.90 2.08
N VAL A 24 -2.07 -2.28 2.75
CA VAL A 24 -3.10 -2.96 3.53
C VAL A 24 -4.43 -2.74 2.83
N LYS A 25 -5.15 -3.84 2.58
CA LYS A 25 -6.52 -3.84 2.07
C LYS A 25 -7.44 -3.87 3.28
N ILE A 26 -8.19 -2.80 3.49
CA ILE A 26 -9.07 -2.63 4.66
C ILE A 26 -10.50 -2.68 4.16
N LYS A 27 -11.27 -3.62 4.69
CA LYS A 27 -12.70 -3.75 4.41
C LYS A 27 -13.48 -3.08 5.52
N ILE A 28 -14.24 -2.06 5.18
CA ILE A 28 -15.09 -1.32 6.12
C ILE A 28 -16.56 -1.53 5.76
N ARG A 29 -17.38 -1.80 6.76
CA ARG A 29 -18.84 -1.81 6.66
C ARG A 29 -19.40 -0.56 7.32
N ASN A 30 -20.31 0.09 6.61
CA ASN A 30 -21.11 1.20 7.10
C ASN A 30 -22.59 0.79 7.05
N ASP A 31 -23.16 0.43 8.20
CA ASP A 31 -24.59 0.10 8.38
C ASP A 31 -25.42 1.34 8.79
N SER A 32 -24.84 2.55 8.70
CA SER A 32 -25.58 3.79 8.93
C SER A 32 -26.27 4.27 7.64
N SER A 33 -27.26 5.14 7.81
CA SER A 33 -27.94 5.81 6.70
C SER A 33 -27.17 7.02 6.14
N SER A 34 -25.98 7.32 6.66
CA SER A 34 -25.19 8.49 6.29
C SER A 34 -23.83 8.08 5.76
N ASP A 35 -23.32 8.87 4.81
CA ASP A 35 -21.94 8.73 4.34
C ASP A 35 -20.98 9.20 5.43
N TYR A 36 -19.79 8.61 5.44
CA TYR A 36 -18.71 8.97 6.34
C TYR A 36 -17.43 9.27 5.57
N PHE A 37 -16.67 10.25 6.03
CA PHE A 37 -15.42 10.69 5.43
C PHE A 37 -14.25 10.38 6.35
N ILE A 38 -13.18 9.80 5.80
CA ILE A 38 -11.95 9.48 6.53
C ILE A 38 -11.22 10.79 6.84
N ASP A 39 -11.17 11.18 8.12
CA ASP A 39 -10.37 12.32 8.60
C ASP A 39 -8.91 11.90 8.80
N LYS A 40 -8.69 10.74 9.44
CA LYS A 40 -7.34 10.19 9.66
C LYS A 40 -7.31 8.69 9.44
N LEU A 41 -6.24 8.24 8.81
CA LEU A 41 -5.88 6.83 8.70
C LEU A 41 -4.45 6.63 9.19
N LYS A 42 -4.26 5.66 10.09
CA LYS A 42 -2.95 5.23 10.59
C LYS A 42 -2.77 3.74 10.38
N ILE A 43 -1.62 3.37 9.82
CA ILE A 43 -1.15 1.98 9.75
C ILE A 43 0.07 1.87 10.66
N ASN A 44 0.06 0.94 11.62
CA ASN A 44 1.14 0.76 12.60
C ASN A 44 1.54 2.09 13.30
N ASN A 45 0.53 2.84 13.74
CA ASN A 45 0.65 4.17 14.35
C ASN A 45 1.26 5.28 13.46
N ARG A 46 1.54 5.00 12.19
CA ARG A 46 2.00 5.99 11.21
C ARG A 46 0.83 6.49 10.39
N GLY A 47 0.60 7.81 10.40
CA GLY A 47 -0.42 8.43 9.57
C GLY A 47 -0.11 8.27 8.08
N THR A 48 -1.12 7.98 7.27
CA THR A 48 -1.00 7.94 5.82
C THR A 48 -2.14 8.71 5.16
N ARG A 49 -1.78 9.50 4.14
CA ARG A 49 -2.73 10.12 3.20
C ARG A 49 -2.71 9.41 1.84
N ASN A 50 -1.85 8.41 1.69
CA ASN A 50 -1.72 7.65 0.46
C ASN A 50 -2.59 6.40 0.58
N TYR A 51 -3.83 6.54 0.15
CA TYR A 51 -4.78 5.45 0.05
C TYR A 51 -5.75 5.68 -1.11
N LEU A 52 -6.34 4.59 -1.59
CA LEU A 52 -7.41 4.58 -2.58
C LEU A 52 -8.67 4.01 -1.93
N ILE A 53 -9.85 4.50 -2.31
CA ILE A 53 -11.13 3.97 -1.82
C ILE A 53 -11.92 3.42 -3.00
N PHE A 54 -12.56 2.28 -2.76
CA PHE A 54 -13.48 1.63 -3.68
C PHE A 54 -14.81 1.36 -2.98
N ASN A 55 -15.88 1.99 -3.46
CA ASN A 55 -17.25 1.77 -2.99
C ASN A 55 -17.98 0.96 -4.05
N ALA A 56 -18.60 -0.16 -3.67
CA ALA A 56 -19.20 -1.10 -4.63
C ALA A 56 -18.28 -1.38 -5.85
N GLU A 57 -16.99 -1.65 -5.56
CA GLU A 57 -15.92 -1.91 -6.53
C GLU A 57 -15.48 -0.73 -7.42
N SER A 58 -16.16 0.41 -7.35
CA SER A 58 -15.83 1.61 -8.12
C SER A 58 -14.89 2.52 -7.34
N PHE A 59 -13.83 2.98 -7.99
CA PHE A 59 -12.91 3.95 -7.40
C PHE A 59 -13.63 5.26 -7.06
N VAL A 60 -13.37 5.79 -5.87
CA VAL A 60 -13.89 7.08 -5.41
C VAL A 60 -12.73 7.99 -5.06
N TYR A 61 -12.78 9.24 -5.55
CA TYR A 61 -11.73 10.23 -5.32
C TYR A 61 -11.81 10.84 -3.92
N GLU A 62 -13.03 11.08 -3.44
CA GLU A 62 -13.28 11.58 -2.09
C GLU A 62 -12.97 10.49 -1.06
N PRO A 63 -12.55 10.86 0.17
CA PRO A 63 -12.27 9.89 1.23
C PRO A 63 -13.57 9.32 1.85
N ARG A 64 -14.56 8.98 1.01
CA ARG A 64 -15.95 8.69 1.37
C ARG A 64 -16.21 7.19 1.46
N VAL A 65 -16.88 6.78 2.52
CA VAL A 65 -17.44 5.45 2.75
C VAL A 65 -18.96 5.57 2.66
N ASP A 66 -19.55 4.97 1.63
CA ASP A 66 -20.99 5.10 1.34
C ASP A 66 -21.84 4.49 2.46
N ALA A 67 -23.01 5.09 2.72
CA ALA A 67 -24.05 4.60 3.60
C ALA A 67 -24.53 3.21 3.18
N ASN A 68 -24.95 2.38 4.15
CA ASN A 68 -25.47 1.03 3.96
C ASN A 68 -24.65 0.16 2.99
N SER A 69 -23.32 0.28 3.05
CA SER A 69 -22.42 -0.29 2.05
C SER A 69 -21.15 -0.87 2.67
N VAL A 70 -20.39 -1.55 1.82
CA VAL A 70 -19.05 -2.03 2.11
C VAL A 70 -18.09 -1.32 1.17
N SER A 71 -17.03 -0.78 1.75
CA SER A 71 -15.94 -0.13 1.02
C SER A 71 -14.63 -0.85 1.25
N TRP A 72 -13.76 -0.78 0.23
CA TRP A 72 -12.38 -1.22 0.31
C TRP A 72 -11.44 -0.03 0.27
N ILE A 73 -10.55 0.03 1.26
CA ILE A 73 -9.52 1.06 1.34
C ILE A 73 -8.17 0.38 1.14
N ILE A 74 -7.43 0.82 0.13
CA ILE A 74 -6.10 0.31 -0.21
C ILE A 74 -5.09 1.35 0.25
N ALA A 75 -4.51 1.16 1.42
CA ALA A 75 -3.61 2.13 2.04
C ALA A 75 -2.16 1.66 1.99
N ARG A 76 -1.23 2.56 1.69
CA ARG A 76 0.20 2.25 1.84
C ARG A 76 0.49 1.87 3.29
N GLY A 77 1.19 0.75 3.47
CA GLY A 77 1.55 0.25 4.78
C GLY A 77 2.72 -0.71 4.67
N ASP A 78 3.79 -0.43 5.42
CA ASP A 78 4.94 -1.31 5.52
C ASP A 78 4.70 -2.29 6.67
N TRP A 79 5.01 -3.56 6.44
CA TRP A 79 4.75 -4.65 7.37
C TRP A 79 5.82 -5.73 7.23
N ALA A 80 6.08 -6.51 8.27
CA ALA A 80 7.04 -7.61 8.23
C ALA A 80 6.35 -8.96 8.41
N VAL A 81 6.99 -10.03 7.96
CA VAL A 81 6.46 -11.39 8.09
C VAL A 81 6.25 -11.73 9.57
N ASN A 82 5.09 -12.34 9.87
CA ASN A 82 4.70 -12.78 11.22
C ASN A 82 4.72 -11.69 12.31
N ASP A 83 4.56 -10.41 11.93
CA ASP A 83 4.47 -9.28 12.86
C ASP A 83 2.99 -8.98 13.21
N GLY A 84 2.81 -8.21 14.29
CA GLY A 84 1.53 -7.58 14.56
C GLY A 84 1.31 -6.39 13.62
N PHE A 85 0.07 -6.16 13.20
CA PHE A 85 -0.26 -4.92 12.49
C PHE A 85 -1.53 -4.30 13.05
N ALA A 86 -1.58 -2.97 13.02
CA ALA A 86 -2.68 -2.17 13.54
C ALA A 86 -3.18 -1.16 12.50
N VAL A 87 -4.50 -1.05 12.39
CA VAL A 87 -5.19 -0.02 11.62
C VAL A 87 -6.01 0.82 12.59
N ASN A 88 -5.83 2.13 12.54
CA ASN A 88 -6.67 3.07 13.27
C ASN A 88 -7.24 4.10 12.30
N MET A 89 -8.53 4.35 12.37
CA MET A 89 -9.25 5.23 11.46
C MET A 89 -10.18 6.15 12.25
N GLU A 90 -10.12 7.44 11.95
CA GLU A 90 -11.06 8.45 12.44
C GLU A 90 -11.93 8.86 11.26
N LEU A 91 -13.26 8.74 11.41
CA LEU A 91 -14.25 9.11 10.40
C LEU A 91 -15.18 10.19 10.93
N ILE A 92 -15.71 11.00 10.02
CA ILE A 92 -16.66 12.09 10.31
C ILE A 92 -17.88 11.90 9.40
N SER A 93 -19.09 12.00 9.93
CA SER A 93 -20.32 11.95 9.12
C SER A 93 -20.38 13.09 8.10
N GLU A 94 -21.14 12.92 7.02
CA GLU A 94 -21.35 13.96 5.99
C GLU A 94 -21.76 15.33 6.58
N ASP A 95 -22.61 15.33 7.62
CA ASP A 95 -23.07 16.54 8.29
C ASP A 95 -22.13 17.06 9.40
N ALA A 96 -20.99 16.39 9.58
CA ALA A 96 -19.97 16.64 10.58
C ALA A 96 -20.43 16.59 12.05
N LYS A 97 -21.61 16.02 12.33
CA LYS A 97 -22.13 15.91 13.70
C LYS A 97 -21.62 14.69 14.45
N GLU A 98 -21.25 13.64 13.72
CA GLU A 98 -20.80 12.37 14.30
C GLU A 98 -19.33 12.13 13.96
N LYS A 99 -18.60 11.60 14.94
CA LYS A 99 -17.22 11.14 14.77
C LYS A 99 -17.11 9.72 15.27
N GLU A 100 -16.49 8.88 14.45
CA GLU A 100 -16.30 7.47 14.74
C GLU A 100 -14.82 7.13 14.72
N THR A 101 -14.40 6.31 15.69
CA THR A 101 -13.02 5.83 15.77
C THR A 101 -13.03 4.32 15.67
N LEU A 102 -12.39 3.80 14.62
CA LEU A 102 -12.27 2.37 14.38
C LEU A 102 -10.83 1.93 14.62
N ALA A 103 -10.68 0.80 15.29
CA ALA A 103 -9.40 0.14 15.49
C ALA A 103 -9.50 -1.32 15.07
N TYR A 104 -8.45 -1.81 14.40
CA TYR A 104 -8.31 -3.20 14.04
C TYR A 104 -6.87 -3.64 14.32
N ASN A 105 -6.72 -4.79 15.00
CA ASN A 105 -5.44 -5.43 15.20
C ASN A 105 -5.48 -6.80 14.52
N GLY A 106 -4.46 -7.11 13.74
CA GLY A 106 -4.34 -8.38 13.06
C GLY A 106 -2.89 -8.86 13.03
N ARG A 107 -2.69 -9.95 12.28
CA ARG A 107 -1.37 -10.49 11.98
C ARG A 107 -1.08 -10.37 10.50
N THR A 108 0.17 -10.08 10.18
CA THR A 108 0.65 -10.04 8.82
C THR A 108 0.71 -11.46 8.23
N PRO A 109 0.63 -11.62 6.90
CA PRO A 109 0.94 -12.88 6.24
C PRO A 109 2.31 -13.45 6.61
N GLY A 110 2.45 -14.77 6.47
CA GLY A 110 3.68 -15.51 6.70
C GLY A 110 4.74 -15.36 5.59
N CYS A 111 4.45 -14.62 4.52
CA CYS A 111 5.33 -14.39 3.37
C CYS A 111 5.10 -12.97 2.81
N GLY A 112 6.01 -12.43 1.99
CA GLY A 112 5.78 -11.22 1.22
C GLY A 112 5.82 -9.87 1.98
N GLY A 113 6.33 -9.87 3.21
CA GLY A 113 6.55 -8.62 3.97
C GLY A 113 7.64 -7.74 3.37
N TYR A 114 7.81 -6.54 3.91
CA TYR A 114 8.79 -5.55 3.48
C TYR A 114 10.20 -6.16 3.40
N TRP A 115 10.84 -6.02 2.24
CA TRP A 115 12.13 -6.66 1.92
C TRP A 115 13.19 -6.48 3.00
N ASN A 116 13.46 -5.23 3.37
CA ASN A 116 14.47 -4.88 4.37
C ASN A 116 14.03 -3.62 5.11
N LYS A 117 13.83 -3.71 6.44
CA LYS A 117 13.37 -2.59 7.28
C LYS A 117 14.35 -1.41 7.31
N ASP A 118 15.62 -1.65 7.01
CA ASP A 118 16.64 -0.60 6.95
C ASP A 118 16.56 0.21 5.64
N TRP A 119 15.81 -0.28 4.65
CA TRP A 119 15.59 0.45 3.40
C TRP A 119 14.48 1.48 3.58
N LYS A 120 14.91 2.73 3.76
CA LYS A 120 14.01 3.87 3.99
C LYS A 120 13.18 4.25 2.77
N TYR A 121 13.74 4.08 1.57
CA TYR A 121 13.14 4.50 0.32
C TYR A 121 13.09 3.35 -0.68
N TYR A 122 11.99 3.29 -1.42
CA TYR A 122 11.86 2.46 -2.60
C TYR A 122 10.93 3.17 -3.59
N PHE A 123 11.08 2.81 -4.87
CA PHE A 123 10.05 2.97 -5.87
C PHE A 123 9.88 1.63 -6.57
N SER A 124 8.72 1.39 -7.14
CA SER A 124 8.43 0.14 -7.84
C SER A 124 8.27 0.42 -9.32
N VAL A 125 8.76 -0.51 -10.13
CA VAL A 125 8.55 -0.51 -11.57
C VAL A 125 7.72 -1.74 -11.93
N ILE A 126 6.66 -1.53 -12.72
CA ILE A 126 5.86 -2.62 -13.25
C ILE A 126 6.42 -2.94 -14.64
N LEU A 127 6.86 -4.18 -14.82
CA LEU A 127 7.26 -4.70 -16.11
C LEU A 127 6.11 -5.53 -16.68
N THR A 128 5.62 -5.14 -17.86
CA THR A 128 4.56 -5.82 -18.57
C THR A 128 5.02 -6.15 -19.98
N GLU A 129 4.92 -7.42 -20.36
CA GLU A 129 5.18 -7.87 -21.72
C GLU A 129 3.93 -7.73 -22.59
N ARG A 130 4.08 -7.20 -23.80
CA ARG A 130 2.93 -6.91 -24.69
C ARG A 130 2.37 -8.15 -25.36
N ASP A 131 3.22 -9.12 -25.69
CA ASP A 131 2.86 -10.24 -26.57
C ASP A 131 2.70 -11.58 -25.82
N GLY A 132 2.63 -11.54 -24.48
CA GLY A 132 2.51 -12.74 -23.65
C GLY A 132 3.74 -13.66 -23.67
N ILE A 133 4.84 -13.21 -24.27
CA ILE A 133 6.13 -13.91 -24.24
C ILE A 133 6.86 -13.51 -22.96
N GLU A 134 7.13 -14.50 -22.12
CA GLU A 134 7.88 -14.31 -20.88
C GLU A 134 9.35 -14.00 -21.17
N ARG A 135 9.85 -12.88 -20.65
CA ARG A 135 11.30 -12.59 -20.61
C ARG A 135 11.99 -13.57 -19.67
N LYS A 136 13.08 -14.18 -20.12
CA LYS A 136 13.90 -15.07 -19.29
C LYS A 136 15.35 -14.61 -19.30
N ASN A 137 15.79 -14.08 -18.15
CA ASN A 137 17.15 -13.55 -17.96
C ASN A 137 17.55 -12.45 -18.96
N GLU A 138 16.58 -11.66 -19.42
CA GLU A 138 16.84 -10.51 -20.29
C GLU A 138 17.09 -9.24 -19.45
N PRO A 139 18.15 -8.47 -19.75
CA PRO A 139 18.43 -7.24 -19.04
C PRO A 139 17.34 -6.19 -19.33
N VAL A 140 16.95 -5.45 -18.30
CA VAL A 140 16.05 -4.31 -18.41
C VAL A 140 16.82 -3.04 -18.10
N HIS A 141 16.78 -2.08 -19.03
CA HIS A 141 17.37 -0.75 -18.82
C HIS A 141 16.30 0.23 -18.36
N ILE A 142 16.57 0.92 -17.25
CA ILE A 142 15.66 1.90 -16.65
C ILE A 142 16.46 3.16 -16.34
N SER A 143 15.90 4.31 -16.70
CA SER A 143 16.35 5.60 -16.21
C SER A 143 15.37 6.06 -15.13
N ALA A 144 15.88 6.39 -13.94
CA ALA A 144 15.07 6.86 -12.83
C ALA A 144 15.69 8.12 -12.22
N SER A 145 14.82 9.02 -11.76
CA SER A 145 15.22 10.21 -11.00
C SER A 145 14.86 10.00 -9.54
N VAL A 146 15.79 10.32 -8.65
CA VAL A 146 15.58 10.29 -7.21
C VAL A 146 15.92 11.66 -6.63
N TYR A 147 15.40 11.94 -5.44
CA TYR A 147 15.81 13.16 -4.74
C TYR A 147 17.24 13.00 -4.25
N ASP A 148 18.02 14.06 -4.40
CA ASP A 148 19.43 14.12 -4.03
C ASP A 148 19.66 13.80 -2.54
N ASP A 149 18.73 14.21 -1.68
CA ASP A 149 18.79 13.93 -0.23
C ASP A 149 18.46 12.47 0.17
N ARG A 150 18.16 11.59 -0.80
CA ARG A 150 17.78 10.18 -0.56
C ARG A 150 18.87 9.18 -0.92
N ILE A 151 19.95 9.60 -1.56
CA ILE A 151 21.02 8.72 -2.01
C ILE A 151 22.34 9.47 -2.02
N ASN A 152 23.42 8.84 -1.57
CA ASN A 152 24.75 9.48 -1.52
C ASN A 152 25.71 8.84 -2.54
N ASP A 153 25.64 7.53 -2.71
CA ASP A 153 26.44 6.73 -3.64
C ASP A 153 25.50 5.79 -4.42
N PRO A 154 24.93 6.27 -5.56
CA PRO A 154 23.99 5.48 -6.34
C PRO A 154 24.52 4.12 -6.77
N VAL A 155 25.82 4.01 -7.04
CA VAL A 155 26.46 2.76 -7.50
C VAL A 155 26.44 1.69 -6.40
N LYS A 156 26.62 2.07 -5.13
CA LYS A 156 26.59 1.13 -3.99
C LYS A 156 25.20 0.94 -3.39
N GLU A 157 24.34 1.95 -3.46
CA GLU A 157 23.06 1.99 -2.75
C GLU A 157 21.88 1.51 -3.59
N ILE A 158 21.93 1.59 -4.92
CA ILE A 158 20.86 1.06 -5.77
C ILE A 158 20.92 -0.46 -5.78
N ARG A 159 19.80 -1.07 -5.38
CA ARG A 159 19.58 -2.50 -5.32
C ARG A 159 18.20 -2.78 -5.89
N VAL A 160 18.04 -3.91 -6.58
CA VAL A 160 16.78 -4.25 -7.23
C VAL A 160 16.25 -5.56 -6.65
N VAL A 161 14.99 -5.53 -6.25
CA VAL A 161 14.27 -6.69 -5.71
C VAL A 161 13.12 -7.01 -6.65
N CYS A 162 13.10 -8.23 -7.16
CA CYS A 162 11.96 -8.77 -7.86
C CYS A 162 10.92 -9.22 -6.82
N VAL A 163 9.65 -8.86 -7.04
CA VAL A 163 8.52 -9.33 -6.24
C VAL A 163 7.60 -10.11 -7.16
N ASP A 164 7.44 -11.40 -6.89
CA ASP A 164 6.46 -12.23 -7.59
C ASP A 164 5.04 -11.76 -7.22
N ALA A 165 4.27 -11.32 -8.22
CA ALA A 165 2.98 -10.68 -7.99
C ALA A 165 1.89 -11.65 -7.51
N VAL A 166 2.11 -12.97 -7.60
CA VAL A 166 1.14 -14.00 -7.20
C VAL A 166 1.40 -14.47 -5.77
N SER A 167 2.64 -14.85 -5.47
CA SER A 167 3.06 -15.43 -4.18
C SER A 167 3.62 -14.41 -3.20
N GLY A 168 4.04 -13.24 -3.68
CA GLY A 168 4.76 -12.25 -2.90
C GLY A 168 6.20 -12.66 -2.57
N LYS A 169 6.70 -13.74 -3.17
CA LYS A 169 8.11 -14.15 -3.02
C LYS A 169 9.01 -13.03 -3.53
N GLN A 170 10.07 -12.76 -2.79
CA GLN A 170 11.02 -11.70 -3.11
C GLN A 170 12.40 -12.28 -3.32
N GLU A 171 13.11 -11.74 -4.29
CA GLU A 171 14.52 -12.05 -4.55
C GLU A 171 15.25 -10.80 -5.01
N GLU A 172 16.43 -10.59 -4.46
CA GLU A 172 17.33 -9.58 -5.01
C GLU A 172 17.86 -10.07 -6.34
N ILE A 173 17.78 -9.23 -7.37
CA ILE A 173 18.27 -9.55 -8.72
C ILE A 173 19.49 -8.70 -9.05
N PRO A 174 20.41 -9.20 -9.91
CA PRO A 174 21.56 -8.43 -10.34
C PRO A 174 21.15 -7.09 -10.95
N SER A 175 21.81 -6.02 -10.51
CA SER A 175 21.60 -4.67 -11.03
C SER A 175 22.93 -3.93 -11.15
N GLN A 176 23.04 -3.04 -12.15
CA GLN A 176 24.22 -2.21 -12.34
C GLN A 176 23.79 -0.78 -12.69
N VAL A 177 24.40 0.19 -12.02
CA VAL A 177 24.26 1.62 -12.35
C VAL A 177 25.33 1.98 -13.37
N ASN A 178 24.91 2.27 -14.61
CA ASN A 178 25.82 2.56 -15.72
C ASN A 178 26.18 4.04 -15.86
N SER A 179 25.29 4.94 -15.43
CA SER A 179 25.46 6.38 -15.54
C SER A 179 24.70 7.10 -14.43
N VAL A 180 25.31 8.16 -13.89
CA VAL A 180 24.67 9.10 -12.97
C VAL A 180 24.82 10.48 -13.59
N SER A 181 23.72 11.23 -13.59
CA SER A 181 23.70 12.63 -14.02
C SER A 181 23.15 13.45 -12.88
N GLU A 182 23.92 14.43 -12.45
CA GLU A 182 23.50 15.45 -11.49
C GLU A 182 22.93 16.66 -12.27
N PRO A 183 21.92 17.36 -11.73
CA PRO A 183 21.36 18.57 -12.34
C PRO A 183 22.38 19.68 -12.57
#